data_AF-A0A0G0NIQ1-F1
#
_entry.id   AF-A0A0G0NIQ1-F1
#
_cell.length_a   1.000
_cell.length_b   1.000
_cell.length_c   1.000
_cell.angle_alpha   90.00
_cell.angle_beta   90.00
_cell.angle_gamma   90.00
#
_symmetry.space_group_name_H-M   'P 1'
#
loop_
_entity.id
_entity.type
_entity.pdbx_description
1 polymer ?
#
loop_
_entity_poly.entity_id
_entity_poly.type
_entity_poly.pdbx_seq_one_letter_code
_entity_poly.pdbx_strand_id
1 'polypeptide(L)' 'MQSQTAQILEALKNGETLTPLDALNRFGCFRIGARVWELRHGKYDGIEYNIIDTPHEGKQYSAYRLSQPEQVKLI' A
#
# COMPACT_ATOMS: atom_id res chain seq x y z
N MET A 1 -15.87 9.58 8.38
CA MET A 1 -14.90 8.45 8.32
C MET A 1 -14.19 8.50 6.98
N GLN A 2 -12.86 8.45 6.97
CA GLN A 2 -12.13 8.17 5.74
C GLN A 2 -12.23 6.67 5.42
N SER A 3 -12.22 6.29 4.14
CA SER A 3 -12.17 4.88 3.75
C SER A 3 -10.77 4.30 3.98
N GLN A 4 -10.68 2.99 4.18
CA GLN A 4 -9.38 2.30 4.28
C GLN A 4 -8.48 2.58 3.07
N THR A 5 -9.07 2.65 1.87
CA THR A 5 -8.36 3.01 0.63
C THR A 5 -7.74 4.40 0.71
N ALA A 6 -8.47 5.39 1.24
CA ALA A 6 -7.98 6.76 1.38
C ALA A 6 -6.84 6.86 2.40
N GLN A 7 -6.96 6.16 3.54
CA GLN A 7 -5.91 6.12 4.56
C GLN A 7 -4.62 5.46 4.06
N ILE A 8 -4.75 4.35 3.32
CA ILE A 8 -3.61 3.68 2.69
C ILE A 8 -2.96 4.61 1.67
N LEU A 9 -3.74 5.28 0.83
CA LEU A 9 -3.22 6.23 -0.15
C LEU A 9 -2.46 7.39 0.50
N GLU A 10 -2.99 7.96 1.58
CA GLU A 10 -2.35 9.05 2.32
C GLU A 10 -0.99 8.63 2.88
N ALA A 11 -0.93 7.45 3.52
CA ALA A 11 0.32 6.91 4.03
C ALA A 11 1.35 6.65 2.91
N LEU A 12 0.91 6.06 1.78
CA LEU A 12 1.79 5.87 0.63
C LEU A 12 2.30 7.22 0.09
N LYS A 13 1.44 8.26 0.02
CA LYS A 13 1.80 9.60 -0.45
C LYS A 13 2.80 10.29 0.47
N ASN A 14 2.77 9.98 1.76
CA ASN A 14 3.78 10.42 2.72
C ASN A 14 5.13 9.71 2.54
N GLY A 15 5.25 8.82 1.55
CA GLY A 15 6.48 8.06 1.25
C GLY A 15 6.65 6.82 2.11
N GLU A 16 5.65 6.46 2.92
CA GLU A 16 5.66 5.27 3.76
C GLU A 16 5.57 4.00 2.93
N THR A 17 6.14 2.92 3.46
CA THR A 17 5.98 1.57 2.91
C THR A 17 5.03 0.80 3.82
N LEU A 18 4.01 0.16 3.25
CA LEU A 18 2.98 -0.54 4.00
C LEU A 18 3.01 -2.04 3.69
N THR A 19 3.03 -2.85 4.75
CA THR A 19 2.79 -4.30 4.68
C THR A 19 1.32 -4.63 5.00
N PRO A 20 0.85 -5.87 4.76
CA PRO A 20 -0.45 -6.34 5.23
C PRO A 20 -0.65 -6.13 6.74
N LEU A 21 0.40 -6.31 7.55
CA LEU A 21 0.33 -6.11 8.99
C LEU A 21 0.22 -4.63 9.35
N ASP A 22 0.94 -3.74 8.67
CA ASP A 22 0.79 -2.29 8.87
C ASP A 22 -0.64 -1.83 8.58
N ALA A 23 -1.20 -2.28 7.46
CA ALA A 23 -2.56 -1.91 7.07
C ALA A 23 -3.61 -2.49 8.01
N LEU A 24 -3.40 -3.69 8.53
CA LEU A 24 -4.25 -4.28 9.55
C LEU A 24 -4.17 -3.48 10.87
N ASN A 25 -2.98 -3.24 11.39
CA ASN A 25 -2.79 -2.61 12.69
C ASN A 25 -3.20 -1.14 12.71
N ARG A 26 -2.95 -0.40 11.61
CA ARG A 26 -3.21 1.05 11.54
C ARG A 26 -4.59 1.40 11.01
N PHE A 27 -5.10 0.63 10.06
CA PHE A 27 -6.33 0.97 9.31
C PHE A 27 -7.41 -0.11 9.41
N GLY A 28 -7.16 -1.21 10.13
CA GLY A 28 -8.08 -2.36 10.19
C GLY A 28 -8.27 -3.05 8.85
N CYS A 29 -7.32 -2.91 7.91
CA CYS A 29 -7.47 -3.39 6.54
C CYS A 29 -6.78 -4.74 6.32
N PHE A 30 -7.58 -5.82 6.34
CA PHE A 30 -7.11 -7.18 6.06
C PHE A 30 -6.77 -7.42 4.58
N ARG A 31 -7.28 -6.60 3.66
CA ARG A 31 -7.17 -6.80 2.20
C ARG A 31 -6.45 -5.65 1.51
N ILE A 32 -5.27 -5.28 2.01
CA ILE A 32 -4.47 -4.17 1.43
C ILE A 32 -4.22 -4.36 -0.07
N GLY A 33 -3.98 -5.60 -0.52
CA GLY A 33 -3.75 -5.90 -1.95
C GLY A 33 -4.94 -5.53 -2.85
N ALA A 34 -6.17 -5.70 -2.38
CA ALA A 34 -7.36 -5.26 -3.12
C ALA A 34 -7.47 -3.73 -3.16
N ARG A 35 -7.16 -3.06 -2.04
CA ARG A 35 -7.13 -1.59 -1.97
C ARG A 35 -6.09 -1.00 -2.91
N VAL A 36 -4.89 -1.58 -2.96
CA VAL A 36 -3.83 -1.17 -3.89
C VAL A 36 -4.23 -1.43 -5.34
N TRP A 37 -4.89 -2.56 -5.63
CA TRP A 37 -5.40 -2.86 -6.97
C TRP A 37 -6.44 -1.81 -7.43
N GLU A 38 -7.37 -1.42 -6.54
CA GLU A 38 -8.32 -0.33 -6.77
C GLU A 38 -7.62 1.00 -7.03
N LEU A 39 -6.57 1.34 -6.26
CA LEU A 39 -5.79 2.56 -6.47
C LEU A 39 -5.10 2.58 -7.85
N ARG A 40 -4.53 1.45 -8.28
CA ARG A 40 -3.87 1.30 -9.58
C ARG A 40 -4.86 1.37 -10.75
N HIS A 41 -6.00 0.67 -10.64
CA HIS A 41 -7.03 0.68 -11.70
C HIS A 41 -7.84 1.96 -11.75
N GLY A 42 -7.84 2.71 -10.65
CA GLY A 42 -8.82 3.74 -10.38
C GLY A 42 -8.28 5.15 -10.26
N LYS A 43 -7.03 5.47 -10.66
CA LYS A 43 -6.47 6.82 -10.96
C LYS A 43 -5.04 7.10 -10.47
N TYR A 44 -4.31 6.13 -9.90
CA TYR A 44 -2.97 6.38 -9.35
C TYR A 44 -1.89 5.50 -9.97
N ASP A 45 -0.97 6.14 -10.69
CA ASP A 45 0.23 5.52 -11.25
C ASP A 45 1.40 5.58 -10.25
N GLY A 46 2.39 4.70 -10.39
CA GLY A 46 3.61 4.71 -9.57
C GLY A 46 3.52 4.02 -8.19
N ILE A 47 2.48 3.23 -7.91
CA ILE A 47 2.47 2.35 -6.73
C ILE A 47 3.26 1.09 -7.07
N GLU A 48 4.43 0.92 -6.47
CA GLU A 48 5.25 -0.27 -6.56
C GLU A 48 4.98 -1.23 -5.41
N TYR A 49 5.39 -2.49 -5.61
CA TYR A 49 5.38 -3.48 -4.55
C TYR A 49 6.57 -4.40 -4.68
N ASN A 50 7.11 -4.80 -3.53
CA ASN A 50 8.17 -5.80 -3.43
C ASN A 50 7.68 -6.93 -2.53
N ILE A 51 8.18 -8.14 -2.78
CA ILE A 51 7.99 -9.26 -1.87
C ILE A 51 9.15 -9.25 -0.87
N ILE A 52 8.81 -9.21 0.41
CA ILE A 52 9.76 -9.35 1.50
C ILE A 52 9.76 -10.82 1.91
N ASP A 53 10.93 -11.44 1.81
CA ASP A 53 11.20 -12.78 2.31
C ASP A 53 11.72 -12.68 3.75
N THR A 54 11.17 -13.49 4.65
CA THR A 54 11.67 -13.64 6.03
C THR A 54 12.27 -15.02 6.18
N PRO A 55 13.54 -15.21 5.79
CA PRO A 55 14.14 -16.55 5.67
C PRO A 55 14.19 -17.30 7.00
N HIS A 56 14.24 -16.59 8.12
CA HIS A 56 14.21 -17.18 9.47
C HIS A 56 12.82 -17.62 9.92
N GLU A 57 11.74 -17.09 9.33
CA GLU A 57 10.35 -17.44 9.64
C GLU A 57 9.69 -18.30 8.55
N GLY A 58 10.30 -18.40 7.37
CA GLY A 58 9.76 -19.11 6.22
C GLY A 58 8.49 -18.45 5.65
N LYS A 59 8.29 -17.15 5.90
CA LYS A 59 7.12 -16.40 5.42
C LYS A 59 7.52 -15.37 4.38
N GLN A 60 6.57 -15.07 3.49
CA GLN A 60 6.69 -14.02 2.50
C GLN A 60 5.48 -13.10 2.58
N TYR A 61 5.71 -11.79 2.45
CA TYR A 61 4.63 -10.82 2.41
C TYR A 61 4.94 -9.69 1.42
N SER A 62 3.89 -9.05 0.92
CA SER A 62 4.03 -7.89 0.06
C SER A 62 4.27 -6.61 0.87
N ALA A 63 5.10 -5.72 0.34
CA ALA A 63 5.30 -4.38 0.86
C ALA A 63 5.06 -3.39 -0.28
N TYR A 64 4.21 -2.38 -0.04
CA TYR A 64 3.76 -1.42 -1.06
C TYR A 64 4.30 -0.03 -0.77
N ARG A 65 4.73 0.69 -1.80
CA ARG A 65 5.23 2.07 -1.70
C ARG A 65 4.88 2.86 -2.96
N LEU A 66 4.83 4.18 -2.87
CA LEU A 66 4.86 5.06 -4.04
C LEU A 66 6.33 5.35 -4.45
N SER A 67 6.67 5.11 -5.72
CA SER A 67 8.01 5.38 -6.28
C SER A 67 8.29 6.88 -6.40
N GLN A 68 7.24 7.65 -6.69
CA GLN A 68 7.30 9.10 -6.87
C GLN A 68 6.10 9.74 -6.15
N PRO A 69 6.16 9.92 -4.82
CA PRO A 69 5.04 10.44 -4.03
C PRO A 69 4.58 11.84 -4.46
N GLU A 70 5.45 12.64 -5.10
CA GLU A 70 5.12 13.98 -5.60
C GLU A 70 4.38 14.00 -6.96
N GLN A 71 4.39 12.91 -7.74
CA GLN A 71 3.78 12.86 -9.08
C GLN A 71 2.37 12.26 -9.11
N VAL A 72 1.74 12.05 -7.95
CA VAL A 72 0.42 11.41 -7.84
C VAL A 72 -0.67 12.34 -8.40
N LYS A 73 -0.82 12.35 -9.73
CA LYS A 73 -1.86 13.09 -10.46
C LYS A 73 -3.13 12.24 -10.54
N LEU A 74 -4.27 12.85 -10.22
CA LEU A 74 -5.57 12.28 -10.61
C LEU A 74 -5.64 12.33 -12.14
N ILE A 75 -5.72 11.16 -12.79
CA ILE A 75 -6.13 11.06 -14.20
C ILE A 75 -7.65 11.17 -14.36
#